data_AF-D6AU63-F1
#
_entry.id   AF-D6AU63-F1
#
_cell.length_a   1.000
_cell.length_b   1.000
_cell.length_c   1.000
_cell.angle_alpha   90.00
_cell.angle_beta   90.00
_cell.angle_gamma   90.00
#
_symmetry.space_group_name_H-M   'P 1'
#
loop_
_entity.id
_entity.type
_entity.pdbx_description
1 polymer ?
#
loop_
_entity_poly.entity_id
_entity_poly.type
_entity_poly.pdbx_seq_one_letter_code
_entity_poly.pdbx_strand_id
1 'polypeptide(L)'
;MLGVPRVGIDDSFFALGGHSLLAAGLIGRLHEALGVEIGLRSLFEAPTVAELAERLGTHTGARGGEFDVLMPLRAGGEGPALFCVPAAGGLGWSFAGLARHIPGRHPLYALQSPGLSDPRARNATVEETAARYVERIREVDPHGPYHLVGWSAGGLIAHEMAVRLRAAGAEVALLAALDAYPLADTPVTPPDPAEVRETVRGQADGHRLDDAAIDGLVAVYLGSTRAARAFTPGVFEGDLVHFAADRSATGTPAPRLWEPHIDGQVEQHRVACGHEEMTRPGPLAVIGPVLAGKLARERPAPPGGHPDEHRTHDA
;
A
#
# COMPACT_ATOMS: atom_id res chain seq x y z
N MET A 1 -13.03 18.60 -12.16
CA MET A 1 -12.43 17.32 -11.77
C MET A 1 -11.78 17.42 -10.39
N LEU A 2 -10.69 18.18 -10.21
CA LEU A 2 -10.01 18.31 -8.91
C LEU A 2 -10.61 19.35 -7.93
N GLY A 3 -11.56 20.18 -8.39
CA GLY A 3 -12.20 21.20 -7.55
C GLY A 3 -11.29 22.38 -7.16
N VAL A 4 -10.14 22.53 -7.81
CA VAL A 4 -9.19 23.64 -7.59
C VAL A 4 -9.35 24.77 -8.63
N PRO A 5 -9.14 26.05 -8.29
CA PRO A 5 -9.37 27.18 -9.20
C PRO A 5 -8.35 27.29 -10.34
N ARG A 6 -7.11 26.82 -10.10
CA ARG A 6 -5.99 26.86 -11.06
C ARG A 6 -5.09 25.67 -10.81
N VAL A 7 -4.50 25.13 -11.89
CA VAL A 7 -3.52 24.05 -11.88
C VAL A 7 -2.32 24.52 -12.71
N GLY A 8 -1.14 24.53 -12.11
CA GLY A 8 0.14 24.75 -12.79
C GLY A 8 0.62 23.49 -13.50
N ILE A 9 1.58 23.63 -14.43
CA ILE A 9 2.08 22.49 -15.21
C ILE A 9 2.89 21.50 -14.36
N ASP A 10 3.47 21.99 -13.25
CA ASP A 10 4.28 21.22 -12.30
C ASP A 10 3.47 20.80 -11.06
N ASP A 11 2.17 21.10 -11.01
CA ASP A 11 1.33 20.69 -9.89
C ASP A 11 1.00 19.20 -9.99
N SER A 12 1.44 18.43 -9.00
CA SER A 12 1.15 17.00 -8.93
C SER A 12 -0.34 16.73 -8.74
N PHE A 13 -0.91 15.90 -9.62
CA PHE A 13 -2.30 15.46 -9.61
C PHE A 13 -2.73 14.94 -8.22
N PHE A 14 -1.95 14.04 -7.63
CA PHE A 14 -2.26 13.41 -6.35
C PHE A 14 -2.06 14.36 -5.17
N ALA A 15 -1.06 15.27 -5.25
CA ALA A 15 -0.86 16.30 -4.23
C ALA A 15 -2.05 17.28 -4.15
N LEU A 16 -2.66 17.59 -5.30
CA LEU A 16 -3.86 18.44 -5.38
C LEU A 16 -5.14 17.75 -4.87
N GLY A 17 -5.08 16.48 -4.47
CA GLY A 17 -6.25 15.69 -4.03
C GLY A 17 -6.85 14.81 -5.11
N GLY A 18 -6.14 14.62 -6.22
CA GLY A 18 -6.45 13.54 -7.14
C GLY A 18 -6.37 12.19 -6.45
N HIS A 19 -7.29 11.30 -6.80
CA HIS A 19 -7.33 9.91 -6.37
C HIS A 19 -7.62 9.02 -7.59
N SER A 20 -7.49 7.71 -7.44
CA SER A 20 -7.72 6.66 -8.46
C SER A 20 -8.95 6.94 -9.33
N LEU A 21 -10.12 7.24 -8.75
CA LEU A 21 -11.35 7.53 -9.53
C LEU A 21 -11.24 8.79 -10.40
N LEU A 22 -10.64 9.86 -9.90
CA LEU A 22 -10.40 11.06 -10.70
C LEU A 22 -9.32 10.80 -11.77
N ALA A 23 -8.34 9.95 -11.46
CA ALA A 23 -7.31 9.54 -12.41
C ALA A 23 -7.88 8.68 -13.55
N ALA A 24 -8.73 7.71 -13.25
CA ALA A 24 -9.45 6.91 -14.24
C ALA A 24 -10.26 7.80 -15.20
N GLY A 25 -11.00 8.76 -14.64
CA GLY A 25 -11.74 9.74 -15.43
C GLY A 25 -10.84 10.66 -16.27
N LEU A 26 -9.67 11.06 -15.74
CA LEU A 26 -8.68 11.82 -16.50
C LEU A 26 -8.17 11.03 -17.70
N ILE A 27 -7.79 9.78 -17.48
CA ILE A 27 -7.24 8.88 -18.49
C ILE A 27 -8.25 8.65 -19.61
N GLY A 28 -9.51 8.33 -19.27
CA GLY A 28 -10.57 8.16 -20.26
C GLY A 28 -10.75 9.42 -21.13
N ARG A 29 -10.69 10.61 -20.53
CA ARG A 29 -10.75 11.88 -21.28
C ARG A 29 -9.52 12.13 -22.14
N LEU A 30 -8.34 11.71 -21.71
CA LEU A 30 -7.10 11.81 -22.50
C LEU A 30 -7.14 10.87 -23.71
N HIS A 31 -7.66 9.65 -23.54
CA HIS A 31 -7.90 8.72 -24.64
C HIS A 31 -8.86 9.31 -25.68
N GLU A 32 -10.00 9.85 -25.23
CA GLU A 32 -11.01 10.44 -26.12
C GLU A 32 -10.52 11.71 -26.83
N ALA A 33 -9.82 12.59 -26.11
CA ALA A 33 -9.42 13.89 -26.65
C ALA A 33 -8.13 13.84 -27.49
N LEU A 34 -7.19 12.94 -27.17
CA LEU A 34 -5.86 12.90 -27.77
C LEU A 34 -5.56 11.60 -28.53
N GLY A 35 -6.41 10.58 -28.42
CA GLY A 35 -6.18 9.27 -29.05
C GLY A 35 -4.96 8.52 -28.51
N VAL A 36 -4.50 8.86 -27.31
CA VAL A 36 -3.33 8.24 -26.66
C VAL A 36 -3.77 7.04 -25.84
N GLU A 37 -2.95 5.98 -25.78
CA GLU A 37 -3.19 4.83 -24.90
C GLU A 37 -2.25 4.88 -23.70
N ILE A 38 -2.71 5.52 -22.62
CA ILE A 38 -1.99 5.56 -21.35
C ILE A 38 -2.77 4.86 -20.24
N GLY A 39 -2.10 4.06 -19.42
CA GLY A 39 -2.65 3.45 -18.21
C GLY A 39 -2.42 4.28 -16.95
N LEU A 40 -3.01 3.87 -15.83
CA LEU A 40 -2.94 4.60 -14.55
C LEU A 40 -1.50 4.76 -14.05
N ARG A 41 -0.70 3.72 -14.25
CA ARG A 41 0.73 3.73 -13.94
C ARG A 41 1.46 4.92 -14.55
N SER A 42 1.12 5.33 -15.78
CA SER A 42 1.77 6.46 -16.44
C SER A 42 1.54 7.76 -15.68
N LEU A 43 0.34 7.94 -15.13
CA LEU A 43 0.03 9.12 -14.30
C LEU A 43 0.74 9.07 -12.95
N PHE A 44 0.93 7.89 -12.34
CA PHE A 44 1.73 7.80 -11.12
C PHE A 44 3.21 8.11 -11.35
N GLU A 45 3.76 7.65 -12.47
CA GLU A 45 5.17 7.89 -12.81
C GLU A 45 5.42 9.30 -13.35
N ALA A 46 4.39 9.98 -13.86
CA ALA A 46 4.42 11.35 -14.36
C ALA A 46 3.18 12.11 -13.86
N PRO A 47 3.13 12.50 -12.57
CA PRO A 47 1.94 13.04 -11.94
C PRO A 47 1.65 14.51 -12.28
N THR A 48 2.51 15.19 -13.02
CA THR A 48 2.32 16.58 -13.46
C THR A 48 1.96 16.66 -14.94
N VAL A 49 1.42 17.81 -15.36
CA VAL A 49 1.10 18.05 -16.79
C VAL A 49 2.38 18.05 -17.62
N ALA A 50 3.46 18.67 -17.12
CA ALA A 50 4.73 18.76 -17.82
C ALA A 50 5.34 17.37 -18.06
N GLU A 51 5.46 16.54 -17.02
CA GLU A 51 6.02 15.20 -17.12
C GLU A 51 5.17 14.28 -18.00
N LEU A 52 3.84 14.36 -17.89
CA LEU A 52 2.95 13.52 -18.69
C LEU A 52 3.00 13.92 -20.18
N ALA A 53 3.06 15.22 -20.47
CA ALA A 53 3.21 15.72 -21.84
C ALA A 53 4.54 15.28 -22.46
N GLU A 54 5.63 15.33 -21.70
CA GLU A 54 6.94 14.83 -22.15
C GLU A 54 6.87 13.34 -22.51
N ARG A 55 6.31 12.51 -21.63
CA ARG A 55 6.13 11.07 -21.88
C ARG A 55 5.27 10.77 -23.10
N LEU A 56 4.19 11.52 -23.29
CA LEU A 56 3.32 11.38 -24.46
C LEU A 56 4.05 11.77 -25.75
N GLY A 57 4.95 12.76 -25.70
CA GLY A 57 5.76 13.19 -26.84
C GLY A 57 6.85 12.19 -27.25
N THR A 58 7.41 11.43 -26.29
CA THR A 58 8.56 10.55 -26.52
C THR A 58 8.21 9.13 -26.99
N HIS A 59 6.92 8.76 -27.10
CA HIS A 59 6.45 7.37 -27.36
C HIS A 59 7.06 6.32 -26.43
N THR A 60 7.67 6.73 -25.32
CA THR A 60 8.17 5.82 -24.31
C THR A 60 6.97 5.40 -23.45
N GLY A 61 6.44 4.21 -23.72
CA GLY A 61 5.46 3.58 -22.84
C GLY A 61 5.95 3.51 -21.38
N ALA A 62 5.03 3.29 -20.44
CA ALA A 62 5.39 3.13 -19.03
C ALA A 62 6.49 2.07 -18.85
N ARG A 63 7.41 2.28 -17.90
CA ARG A 63 8.50 1.33 -17.62
C ARG A 63 7.99 0.13 -16.83
N GLY A 64 7.23 -0.75 -17.46
CA GLY A 64 6.68 -2.00 -16.89
C GLY A 64 5.14 -2.07 -17.00
N GLY A 65 4.55 -3.17 -16.54
CA GLY A 65 3.11 -3.42 -16.62
C GLY A 65 2.28 -2.60 -15.63
N GLU A 66 1.03 -2.30 -15.98
CA GLU A 66 0.05 -1.62 -15.08
C GLU A 66 -0.25 -2.45 -13.82
N PHE A 67 -0.17 -3.78 -13.94
CA PHE A 67 -0.44 -4.75 -12.89
C PHE A 67 0.85 -5.39 -12.33
N ASP A 68 2.01 -4.73 -12.51
CA ASP A 68 3.25 -5.15 -11.87
C ASP A 68 3.08 -5.20 -10.34
N VAL A 69 3.73 -6.19 -9.71
CA VAL A 69 3.58 -6.45 -8.26
C VAL A 69 3.96 -5.25 -7.41
N LEU A 70 4.92 -4.44 -7.84
CA LEU A 70 5.35 -3.25 -7.12
C LEU A 70 5.06 -2.03 -8.00
N MET A 71 4.14 -1.19 -7.55
CA MET A 71 3.71 -0.01 -8.28
C MET A 71 4.13 1.26 -7.53
N PRO A 72 4.94 2.15 -8.13
CA PRO A 72 5.22 3.45 -7.53
C PRO A 72 3.94 4.29 -7.55
N LEU A 73 3.52 4.78 -6.38
CA LEU A 73 2.47 5.81 -6.26
C LEU A 73 3.07 7.21 -6.30
N ARG A 74 4.27 7.33 -5.73
CA ARG A 74 5.17 8.45 -5.87
C ARG A 74 6.59 7.93 -5.80
N ALA A 75 7.29 8.00 -6.93
CA ALA A 75 8.70 7.65 -7.00
C ALA A 75 9.57 8.81 -6.51
N GLY A 76 10.80 8.48 -6.10
CA GLY A 76 11.80 9.46 -5.68
C GLY A 76 11.64 9.95 -4.24
N GLY A 77 12.68 10.63 -3.76
CA GLY A 77 12.85 11.00 -2.36
C GLY A 77 14.09 10.33 -1.76
N GLU A 78 14.69 11.01 -0.78
CA GLU A 78 15.90 10.53 -0.07
C GLU A 78 15.57 9.89 1.29
N GLY A 79 14.30 9.92 1.70
CA GLY A 79 13.82 9.29 2.93
C GLY A 79 13.47 7.82 2.72
N PRO A 80 13.20 7.09 3.82
CA PRO A 80 12.73 5.72 3.76
C PRO A 80 11.40 5.62 3.02
N ALA A 81 11.21 4.53 2.30
CA ALA A 81 10.01 4.26 1.54
C ALA A 81 8.88 3.72 2.43
N LEU A 82 7.64 4.13 2.14
CA LEU A 82 6.43 3.52 2.69
C LEU A 82 5.85 2.51 1.69
N PHE A 83 5.70 1.26 2.13
CA PHE A 83 5.16 0.17 1.33
C PHE A 83 3.73 -0.16 1.77
N CYS A 84 2.78 -0.03 0.85
CA CYS A 84 1.36 -0.27 1.08
C CYS A 84 0.94 -1.65 0.57
N VAL A 85 0.27 -2.42 1.42
CA VAL A 85 -0.20 -3.78 1.12
C VAL A 85 -1.73 -3.75 0.94
N PRO A 86 -2.26 -4.16 -0.23
CA PRO A 86 -3.67 -4.00 -0.58
C PRO A 86 -4.57 -4.94 0.22
N ALA A 87 -5.86 -4.58 0.28
CA ALA A 87 -6.92 -5.48 0.73
C ALA A 87 -7.06 -6.70 -0.20
N ALA A 88 -8.04 -7.56 0.09
CA ALA A 88 -8.24 -8.82 -0.61
C ALA A 88 -8.35 -8.67 -2.15
N GLY A 89 -8.87 -7.56 -2.65
CA GLY A 89 -8.94 -7.27 -4.10
C GLY A 89 -7.58 -7.19 -4.80
N GLY A 90 -6.49 -7.00 -4.06
CA GLY A 90 -5.12 -7.10 -4.58
C GLY A 90 -4.64 -5.91 -5.41
N LEU A 91 -5.43 -4.84 -5.55
CA LEU A 91 -5.03 -3.60 -6.21
C LEU A 91 -4.47 -2.58 -5.22
N GLY A 92 -3.28 -2.06 -5.52
CA GLY A 92 -2.59 -1.06 -4.70
C GLY A 92 -3.08 0.38 -4.87
N TRP A 93 -3.97 0.62 -5.83
CA TRP A 93 -4.33 1.97 -6.31
C TRP A 93 -5.02 2.84 -5.26
N SER A 94 -5.79 2.22 -4.36
CA SER A 94 -6.54 2.90 -3.30
C SER A 94 -5.65 3.68 -2.32
N PHE A 95 -4.35 3.35 -2.24
CA PHE A 95 -3.40 4.07 -1.40
C PHE A 95 -2.88 5.38 -2.02
N ALA A 96 -3.21 5.70 -3.28
CA ALA A 96 -2.77 6.91 -3.95
C ALA A 96 -3.03 8.20 -3.15
N GLY A 97 -4.15 8.25 -2.42
CA GLY A 97 -4.51 9.40 -1.59
C GLY A 97 -3.50 9.70 -0.47
N LEU A 98 -2.68 8.73 -0.04
CA LEU A 98 -1.63 8.96 0.96
C LEU A 98 -0.56 9.91 0.46
N ALA A 99 -0.34 10.03 -0.85
CA ALA A 99 0.65 10.95 -1.41
C ALA A 99 0.41 12.41 -0.96
N ARG A 100 -0.83 12.80 -0.69
CA ARG A 100 -1.16 14.14 -0.17
C ARG A 100 -0.67 14.37 1.27
N HIS A 101 -0.56 13.31 2.06
CA HIS A 101 -0.32 13.40 3.50
C HIS A 101 1.09 13.00 3.91
N ILE A 102 1.75 12.16 3.11
CA ILE A 102 3.13 11.74 3.36
C ILE A 102 4.09 12.78 2.74
N PRO A 103 5.11 13.27 3.48
CA PRO A 103 6.06 14.24 2.97
C PRO A 103 6.78 13.74 1.71
N GLY A 104 7.02 14.63 0.74
CA GLY A 104 7.57 14.28 -0.58
C GLY A 104 8.94 13.60 -0.56
N ARG A 105 9.71 13.72 0.54
CA ARG A 105 10.98 13.01 0.72
C ARG A 105 10.84 11.50 0.87
N HIS A 106 9.66 11.00 1.24
CA HIS A 106 9.40 9.57 1.39
C HIS A 106 8.77 9.03 0.11
N PRO A 107 9.44 8.08 -0.57
CA PRO A 107 8.83 7.32 -1.66
C PRO A 107 7.58 6.56 -1.17
N LEU A 108 6.60 6.39 -2.05
CA LEU A 108 5.42 5.56 -1.78
C LEU A 108 5.26 4.50 -2.86
N TYR A 109 5.16 3.26 -2.41
CA TYR A 109 4.91 2.11 -3.26
C TYR A 109 3.68 1.36 -2.77
N ALA A 110 2.89 0.88 -3.71
CA ALA A 110 1.83 -0.08 -3.40
C ALA A 110 2.16 -1.42 -4.04
N LEU A 111 1.98 -2.47 -3.24
CA LEU A 111 2.05 -3.84 -3.72
C LEU A 111 0.74 -4.22 -4.42
N GLN A 112 0.83 -5.15 -5.35
CA GLN A 112 -0.29 -5.65 -6.13
C GLN A 112 -0.20 -7.17 -6.24
N SER A 113 -1.34 -7.85 -6.28
CA SER A 113 -1.36 -9.29 -6.46
C SER A 113 -0.79 -9.66 -7.84
N PRO A 114 0.22 -10.56 -7.93
CA PRO A 114 0.71 -11.05 -9.23
C PRO A 114 -0.38 -11.75 -10.04
N GLY A 115 -1.44 -12.22 -9.36
CA GLY A 115 -2.63 -12.83 -9.95
C GLY A 115 -3.45 -11.92 -10.87
N LEU A 116 -3.16 -10.61 -10.86
CA LEU A 116 -3.74 -9.62 -11.76
C LEU A 116 -3.12 -9.66 -13.15
N SER A 117 -1.81 -9.91 -13.21
CA SER A 117 -1.07 -10.04 -14.47
C SER A 117 -1.12 -11.47 -15.00
N ASP A 118 -0.96 -12.46 -14.13
CA ASP A 118 -0.98 -13.89 -14.49
C ASP A 118 -1.79 -14.68 -13.46
N PRO A 119 -2.97 -15.23 -13.83
CA PRO A 119 -3.77 -16.08 -12.96
C PRO A 119 -3.02 -17.26 -12.33
N ARG A 120 -1.95 -17.75 -12.96
CA ARG A 120 -1.11 -18.86 -12.46
C ARG A 120 -0.12 -18.41 -11.40
N ALA A 121 0.16 -17.11 -11.30
CA ALA A 121 1.07 -16.53 -10.33
C ALA A 121 0.40 -16.20 -8.99
N ARG A 122 -0.89 -16.53 -8.80
CA ARG A 122 -1.61 -16.33 -7.54
C ARG A 122 -0.96 -17.13 -6.42
N ASN A 123 -0.66 -16.46 -5.31
CA ASN A 123 -0.21 -17.12 -4.10
C ASN A 123 -1.41 -17.74 -3.37
N ALA A 124 -1.20 -18.89 -2.74
CA ALA A 124 -2.25 -19.61 -2.03
C ALA A 124 -2.37 -19.19 -0.55
N THR A 125 -1.28 -18.68 0.05
CA THR A 125 -1.22 -18.35 1.47
C THR A 125 -0.72 -16.93 1.74
N VAL A 126 -0.91 -16.46 2.98
CA VAL A 126 -0.38 -15.17 3.44
C VAL A 126 1.14 -15.22 3.45
N GLU A 127 1.71 -16.34 3.89
CA GLU A 127 3.14 -16.63 3.95
C GLU A 127 3.82 -16.53 2.59
N GLU A 128 3.25 -17.17 1.55
CA GLU A 128 3.76 -17.09 0.18
C GLU A 128 3.68 -15.66 -0.36
N THR A 129 2.57 -14.97 -0.07
CA THR A 129 2.38 -13.58 -0.49
C THR A 129 3.40 -12.64 0.17
N ALA A 130 3.59 -12.77 1.47
CA ALA A 130 4.56 -11.99 2.23
C ALA A 130 5.99 -12.27 1.78
N ALA A 131 6.35 -13.52 1.47
CA ALA A 131 7.66 -13.88 0.92
C ALA A 131 7.95 -13.08 -0.37
N ARG A 132 7.01 -13.15 -1.32
CA ARG A 132 7.12 -12.48 -2.61
C ARG A 132 7.18 -10.96 -2.45
N TYR A 133 6.37 -10.39 -1.56
CA TYR A 133 6.37 -8.96 -1.32
C TYR A 133 7.66 -8.48 -0.66
N VAL A 134 8.22 -9.23 0.31
CA VAL A 134 9.55 -8.95 0.88
C VAL A 134 10.63 -8.94 -0.19
N GLU A 135 10.60 -9.90 -1.12
CA GLU A 135 11.54 -9.92 -2.25
C GLU A 135 11.42 -8.66 -3.12
N ARG A 136 10.20 -8.15 -3.35
CA ARG A 136 9.99 -6.94 -4.17
C ARG A 136 10.42 -5.67 -3.46
N ILE A 137 10.08 -5.50 -2.19
CA ILE A 137 10.47 -4.27 -1.47
C ILE A 137 11.99 -4.18 -1.28
N ARG A 138 12.69 -5.33 -1.21
CA ARG A 138 14.16 -5.39 -1.18
C ARG A 138 14.85 -4.93 -2.46
N GLU A 139 14.15 -4.94 -3.59
CA GLU A 139 14.66 -4.37 -4.84
C GLU A 139 14.68 -2.84 -4.80
N VAL A 140 13.85 -2.23 -3.95
CA VAL A 140 13.81 -0.78 -3.71
C VAL A 140 14.74 -0.39 -2.57
N ASP A 141 14.60 -1.06 -1.43
CA ASP A 141 15.38 -0.81 -0.23
C ASP A 141 15.93 -2.14 0.30
N PRO A 142 17.19 -2.48 0.00
CA PRO A 142 17.75 -3.77 0.37
C PRO A 142 17.91 -3.98 1.88
N HIS A 143 17.96 -2.91 2.68
CA HIS A 143 18.36 -2.97 4.10
C HIS A 143 17.30 -2.41 5.07
N GLY A 144 16.40 -1.55 4.61
CA GLY A 144 15.46 -0.83 5.47
C GLY A 144 16.10 0.41 6.11
N PRO A 145 15.47 0.97 7.17
CA PRO A 145 14.34 0.43 7.92
C PRO A 145 13.03 0.35 7.11
N TYR A 146 12.30 -0.75 7.29
CA TYR A 146 11.06 -1.00 6.54
C TYR A 146 9.85 -0.34 7.21
N HIS A 147 9.00 0.27 6.38
CA HIS A 147 7.74 0.89 6.78
C HIS A 147 6.59 0.27 6.01
N LEU A 148 5.74 -0.47 6.71
CA LEU A 148 4.68 -1.27 6.13
C LEU A 148 3.32 -0.77 6.60
N VAL A 149 2.39 -0.57 5.67
CA VAL A 149 0.98 -0.33 5.98
C VAL A 149 0.11 -1.31 5.19
N GLY A 150 -0.74 -2.05 5.88
CA GLY A 150 -1.64 -3.02 5.24
C GLY A 150 -3.09 -2.74 5.55
N TRP A 151 -3.97 -2.83 4.55
CA TRP A 151 -5.41 -2.67 4.73
C TRP A 151 -6.14 -4.02 4.66
N SER A 152 -7.04 -4.30 5.61
CA SER A 152 -7.85 -5.52 5.63
C SER A 152 -6.96 -6.78 5.60
N ALA A 153 -7.17 -7.72 4.67
CA ALA A 153 -6.28 -8.86 4.43
C ALA A 153 -4.79 -8.45 4.26
N GLY A 154 -4.54 -7.27 3.70
CA GLY A 154 -3.21 -6.70 3.57
C GLY A 154 -2.53 -6.40 4.90
N GLY A 155 -3.27 -6.15 5.98
CA GLY A 155 -2.71 -5.97 7.33
C GLY A 155 -2.09 -7.26 7.88
N LEU A 156 -2.70 -8.42 7.61
CA LEU A 156 -2.15 -9.73 7.98
C LEU A 156 -0.89 -10.05 7.16
N ILE A 157 -0.92 -9.72 5.86
CA ILE A 157 0.25 -9.87 4.98
C ILE A 157 1.39 -8.94 5.42
N ALA A 158 1.10 -7.68 5.75
CA ALA A 158 2.10 -6.73 6.24
C ALA A 158 2.71 -7.18 7.57
N HIS A 159 1.91 -7.76 8.47
CA HIS A 159 2.39 -8.36 9.72
C HIS A 159 3.35 -9.53 9.44
N GLU A 160 2.98 -10.45 8.56
CA GLU A 160 3.85 -11.58 8.18
C GLU A 160 5.14 -11.11 7.48
N MET A 161 5.06 -10.08 6.64
CA MET A 161 6.25 -9.43 6.06
C MET A 161 7.16 -8.89 7.17
N ALA A 162 6.59 -8.22 8.18
CA ALA A 162 7.34 -7.66 9.29
C ALA A 162 8.03 -8.76 10.13
N VAL A 163 7.33 -9.84 10.46
CA VAL A 163 7.87 -11.01 11.18
C VAL A 163 9.08 -11.59 10.41
N ARG A 164 8.94 -11.79 9.09
CA ARG A 164 10.04 -12.30 8.24
C ARG A 164 11.24 -11.37 8.19
N LEU A 165 11.00 -10.08 8.04
CA LEU A 165 12.05 -9.07 8.01
C LEU A 165 12.84 -9.06 9.32
N ARG A 166 12.14 -9.07 10.47
CA ARG A 166 12.75 -9.15 11.79
C ARG A 166 13.53 -10.44 11.99
N ALA A 167 12.96 -11.59 11.62
CA ALA A 167 13.65 -12.88 11.69
C ALA A 167 14.91 -12.92 10.81
N ALA A 168 14.94 -12.15 9.73
CA ALA A 168 16.11 -11.97 8.87
C ALA A 168 17.08 -10.88 9.35
N GLY A 169 16.86 -10.30 10.55
CA GLY A 169 17.72 -9.28 11.16
C GLY A 169 17.49 -7.85 10.64
N ALA A 170 16.46 -7.61 9.83
CA ALA A 170 16.16 -6.27 9.35
C ALA A 170 15.33 -5.46 10.36
N GLU A 171 15.46 -4.14 10.30
CA GLU A 171 14.65 -3.22 11.10
C GLU A 171 13.30 -2.96 10.42
N VAL A 172 12.22 -3.06 11.20
CA VAL A 172 10.87 -2.64 10.78
C VAL A 172 10.45 -1.51 11.71
N ALA A 173 10.63 -0.27 11.26
CA ALA A 173 10.39 0.92 12.06
C ALA A 173 8.91 1.30 12.15
N LEU A 174 8.10 0.84 11.18
CA LEU A 174 6.65 1.02 11.20
C LEU A 174 5.95 -0.22 10.66
N LEU A 175 5.07 -0.77 11.48
CA LEU A 175 4.00 -1.67 11.05
C LEU A 175 2.64 -1.01 11.38
N ALA A 176 1.85 -0.76 10.34
CA ALA A 176 0.51 -0.20 10.48
C ALA A 176 -0.55 -1.10 9.83
N ALA A 177 -1.69 -1.24 10.51
CA ALA A 177 -2.84 -2.01 10.07
C ALA A 177 -4.07 -1.11 9.95
N LEU A 178 -4.68 -1.05 8.77
CA LEU A 178 -5.95 -0.37 8.52
C LEU A 178 -7.06 -1.42 8.59
N ASP A 179 -7.85 -1.35 9.65
CA ASP A 179 -9.03 -2.19 9.94
C ASP A 179 -8.79 -3.68 9.63
N ALA A 180 -7.71 -4.22 10.20
CA ALA A 180 -7.26 -5.59 9.99
C ALA A 180 -7.07 -6.28 11.34
N TYR A 181 -7.48 -7.53 11.42
CA TYR A 181 -7.51 -8.29 12.68
C TYR A 181 -7.06 -9.73 12.42
N PRO A 182 -6.46 -10.42 13.41
CA PRO A 182 -6.30 -11.87 13.36
C PRO A 182 -7.69 -12.52 13.29
N LEU A 183 -8.00 -13.15 12.15
CA LEU A 183 -9.33 -13.72 11.86
C LEU A 183 -9.35 -15.25 11.95
N ALA A 184 -8.23 -15.88 12.34
CA ALA A 184 -8.14 -17.31 12.54
C ALA A 184 -9.35 -17.79 13.37
N ASP A 185 -9.98 -18.88 12.92
CA ASP A 185 -11.12 -19.52 13.58
C ASP A 185 -12.40 -18.68 13.74
N THR A 186 -12.48 -17.49 13.12
CA THR A 186 -13.71 -16.69 13.12
C THR A 186 -14.69 -17.24 12.07
N PRO A 187 -15.85 -17.81 12.45
CA PRO A 187 -16.81 -18.35 11.50
C PRO A 187 -17.43 -17.19 10.72
N VAL A 188 -17.27 -17.19 9.40
CA VAL A 188 -18.06 -16.30 8.53
C VAL A 188 -18.39 -17.05 7.26
N THR A 189 -19.58 -16.80 6.75
CA THR A 189 -20.01 -17.24 5.44
C THR A 189 -19.03 -16.72 4.37
N PRO A 190 -18.54 -17.58 3.46
CA PRO A 190 -17.81 -17.12 2.29
C PRO A 190 -18.66 -16.07 1.55
N PRO A 191 -18.06 -14.97 1.09
CA PRO A 191 -18.82 -13.93 0.43
C PRO A 191 -19.38 -14.44 -0.90
N ASP A 192 -20.59 -13.99 -1.26
CA ASP A 192 -21.19 -14.31 -2.55
C ASP A 192 -20.32 -13.72 -3.67
N PRO A 193 -19.88 -14.50 -4.67
CA PRO A 193 -19.15 -13.97 -5.82
C PRO A 193 -19.81 -12.76 -6.49
N ALA A 194 -21.13 -12.65 -6.50
CA ALA A 194 -21.84 -11.49 -7.05
C ALA A 194 -21.61 -10.21 -6.22
N GLU A 195 -21.65 -10.32 -4.89
CA GLU A 195 -21.33 -9.21 -3.97
C GLU A 195 -19.85 -8.82 -4.04
N VAL A 196 -18.97 -9.83 -4.16
CA VAL A 196 -17.54 -9.61 -4.38
C VAL A 196 -17.30 -8.87 -5.68
N ARG A 197 -18.02 -9.23 -6.75
CA ARG A 197 -17.91 -8.55 -8.05
C ARG A 197 -18.25 -7.07 -7.95
N GLU A 198 -19.30 -6.72 -7.20
CA GLU A 198 -19.68 -5.32 -6.97
C GLU A 198 -18.63 -4.59 -6.12
N THR A 199 -18.13 -5.25 -5.07
CA THR A 199 -17.06 -4.71 -4.21
C THR A 199 -15.79 -4.43 -5.02
N VAL A 200 -15.37 -5.38 -5.85
CA VAL A 200 -14.23 -5.26 -6.77
C VAL A 200 -14.43 -4.11 -7.76
N ARG A 201 -15.64 -3.98 -8.34
CA ARG A 201 -15.96 -2.84 -9.23
C ARG A 201 -15.85 -1.51 -8.50
N GLY A 202 -16.29 -1.46 -7.25
CA GLY A 202 -16.14 -0.29 -6.38
C GLY A 202 -14.67 0.03 -6.07
N GLN A 203 -13.86 -0.97 -5.72
CA GLN A 203 -12.43 -0.82 -5.40
C GLN A 203 -11.57 -0.51 -6.64
N ALA A 204 -12.01 -0.94 -7.81
CA ALA A 204 -11.44 -0.52 -9.09
C ALA A 204 -11.83 0.93 -9.45
N ASP A 205 -12.43 1.71 -8.53
CA ASP A 205 -12.53 3.18 -8.58
C ASP A 205 -12.89 3.73 -9.98
N GLY A 206 -13.87 3.17 -10.66
CA GLY A 206 -14.34 3.66 -11.96
C GLY A 206 -13.41 3.41 -13.17
N HIS A 207 -12.41 2.55 -13.02
CA HIS A 207 -11.63 2.05 -14.15
C HIS A 207 -12.52 1.20 -15.07
N ARG A 208 -12.41 1.43 -16.39
CA ARG A 208 -13.03 0.56 -17.41
C ARG A 208 -12.24 -0.74 -17.52
N LEU A 209 -12.43 -1.61 -16.53
CA LEU A 209 -11.98 -3.00 -16.61
C LEU A 209 -13.01 -3.79 -17.40
N ASP A 210 -12.53 -4.63 -18.32
CA ASP A 210 -13.40 -5.59 -18.99
C ASP A 210 -13.86 -6.68 -17.99
N ASP A 211 -14.85 -7.48 -18.42
CA ASP A 211 -15.40 -8.51 -17.54
C ASP A 211 -14.36 -9.58 -17.16
N ALA A 212 -13.38 -9.86 -18.01
CA ALA A 212 -12.33 -10.82 -17.72
C ALA A 212 -11.37 -10.33 -16.61
N ALA A 213 -10.99 -9.04 -16.64
CA ALA A 213 -10.21 -8.41 -15.59
C ALA A 213 -10.97 -8.37 -14.25
N ILE A 214 -12.27 -8.05 -14.29
CA ILE A 214 -13.14 -8.09 -13.11
C ILE A 214 -13.20 -9.52 -12.53
N ASP A 215 -13.40 -10.53 -13.37
CA ASP A 215 -13.47 -11.92 -12.90
C ASP A 215 -12.11 -12.39 -12.33
N GLY A 216 -11.00 -11.92 -12.90
CA GLY A 216 -9.66 -12.10 -12.36
C GLY A 216 -9.49 -11.51 -10.97
N LEU A 217 -9.97 -10.28 -10.76
CA LEU A 217 -9.97 -9.59 -9.47
C LEU A 217 -10.89 -10.29 -8.44
N VAL A 218 -12.05 -10.78 -8.85
CA VAL A 218 -12.93 -11.59 -7.99
C VAL A 218 -12.21 -12.85 -7.51
N ALA A 219 -11.50 -13.54 -8.40
CA ALA A 219 -10.71 -14.72 -8.03
C ALA A 219 -9.58 -14.38 -7.05
N VAL A 220 -8.89 -13.25 -7.24
CA VAL A 220 -7.87 -12.75 -6.30
C VAL A 220 -8.50 -12.41 -4.95
N TYR A 221 -9.66 -11.77 -4.94
CA TYR A 221 -10.39 -11.43 -3.71
C TYR A 221 -10.76 -12.67 -2.90
N LEU A 222 -11.38 -13.65 -3.54
CA LEU A 222 -11.79 -14.90 -2.89
C LEU A 222 -10.59 -15.68 -2.36
N GLY A 223 -9.51 -15.76 -3.14
CA GLY A 223 -8.27 -16.42 -2.74
C GLY A 223 -7.62 -15.75 -1.54
N SER A 224 -7.44 -14.43 -1.60
CA SER A 224 -6.82 -13.64 -0.53
C SER A 224 -7.64 -13.68 0.76
N THR A 225 -8.98 -13.63 0.66
CA THR A 225 -9.88 -13.75 1.81
C THR A 225 -9.74 -15.12 2.47
N ARG A 226 -9.65 -16.20 1.67
CA ARG A 226 -9.44 -17.56 2.19
C ARG A 226 -8.08 -17.67 2.89
N ALA A 227 -7.01 -17.18 2.26
CA ALA A 227 -5.67 -17.20 2.83
C ALA A 227 -5.62 -16.44 4.16
N ALA A 228 -6.17 -15.22 4.20
CA ALA A 228 -6.22 -14.39 5.40
C ALA A 228 -6.95 -15.06 6.58
N ARG A 229 -8.01 -15.82 6.29
CA ARG A 229 -8.80 -16.53 7.32
C ARG A 229 -8.14 -17.80 7.84
N ALA A 230 -7.34 -18.46 7.01
CA ALA A 230 -6.59 -19.64 7.38
C ALA A 230 -5.26 -19.30 8.09
N PHE A 231 -4.86 -18.02 8.05
CA PHE A 231 -3.59 -17.56 8.57
C PHE A 231 -3.66 -17.31 10.08
N THR A 232 -2.70 -17.91 10.80
CA THR A 232 -2.46 -17.64 12.22
C THR A 232 -1.19 -16.81 12.34
N PRO A 233 -1.27 -15.54 12.75
CA PRO A 233 -0.09 -14.68 12.81
C PRO A 233 0.96 -15.19 13.80
N GLY A 234 2.24 -15.01 13.47
CA GLY A 234 3.36 -15.16 14.41
C GLY A 234 3.39 -14.02 15.45
N VAL A 235 4.50 -13.91 16.17
CA VAL A 235 4.76 -12.76 17.06
C VAL A 235 5.69 -11.78 16.34
N PHE A 236 5.25 -10.53 16.21
CA PHE A 236 6.09 -9.45 15.71
C PHE A 236 6.78 -8.73 16.87
N GLU A 237 8.11 -8.67 16.81
CA GLU A 237 8.94 -7.91 17.74
C GLU A 237 8.93 -6.41 17.39
N GLY A 238 7.94 -5.68 17.88
CA GLY A 238 7.82 -4.23 17.68
C GLY A 238 6.43 -3.71 18.02
N ASP A 239 6.22 -2.42 17.77
CA ASP A 239 4.92 -1.76 17.98
C ASP A 239 4.02 -1.89 16.74
N LEU A 240 2.71 -1.99 16.96
CA LEU A 240 1.69 -1.95 15.90
C LEU A 240 0.88 -0.66 16.00
N VAL A 241 0.74 0.07 14.88
CA VAL A 241 -0.22 1.17 14.76
C VAL A 241 -1.49 0.64 14.09
N HIS A 242 -2.58 0.54 14.84
CA HIS A 242 -3.84 -0.01 14.35
C HIS A 242 -4.91 1.07 14.17
N PHE A 243 -5.46 1.21 12.97
CA PHE A 243 -6.57 2.11 12.66
C PHE A 243 -7.87 1.31 12.55
N ALA A 244 -8.80 1.47 13.49
CA ALA A 244 -10.08 0.76 13.49
C ALA A 244 -11.19 1.59 12.85
N ALA A 245 -11.99 0.98 11.98
CA ALA A 245 -13.20 1.58 11.45
C ALA A 245 -14.32 1.57 12.52
N ASP A 246 -14.87 2.74 12.84
CA ASP A 246 -15.93 2.88 13.86
C ASP A 246 -17.33 2.48 13.36
N ARG A 247 -17.55 2.41 12.04
CA ARG A 247 -18.84 2.02 11.44
C ARG A 247 -18.79 0.62 10.83
N SER A 248 -18.46 -0.41 11.60
CA SER A 248 -18.59 -1.79 11.12
C SER A 248 -20.02 -2.32 11.31
N ALA A 249 -20.56 -2.98 10.28
CA ALA A 249 -21.93 -3.48 10.28
C ALA A 249 -22.17 -4.67 11.24
N THR A 250 -21.10 -5.30 11.74
CA THR A 250 -21.14 -6.60 12.44
C THR A 250 -20.33 -6.62 13.74
N GLY A 251 -20.21 -5.48 14.42
CA GLY A 251 -19.39 -5.34 15.63
C GLY A 251 -17.90 -5.33 15.29
N THR A 252 -17.20 -4.28 15.68
CA THR A 252 -15.77 -4.13 15.36
C THR A 252 -14.98 -5.13 16.20
N PRO A 253 -14.19 -6.03 15.61
CA PRO A 253 -13.33 -6.93 16.37
C PRO A 253 -12.45 -6.12 17.31
N ALA A 254 -12.27 -6.62 18.52
CA ALA A 254 -11.55 -5.88 19.53
C ALA A 254 -10.05 -5.84 19.15
N PRO A 255 -9.41 -4.67 19.13
CA PRO A 255 -7.98 -4.51 18.82
C PRO A 255 -7.05 -5.41 19.64
N ARG A 256 -7.48 -5.78 20.85
CA ARG A 256 -6.84 -6.78 21.71
C ARG A 256 -6.56 -8.12 21.05
N LEU A 257 -7.22 -8.44 19.93
CA LEU A 257 -6.93 -9.62 19.13
C LEU A 257 -5.47 -9.63 18.61
N TRP A 258 -4.83 -8.46 18.48
CA TRP A 258 -3.42 -8.37 18.12
C TRP A 258 -2.46 -8.59 19.29
N GLU A 259 -2.89 -8.45 20.55
CA GLU A 259 -2.01 -8.54 21.73
C GLU A 259 -1.18 -9.85 21.78
N PRO A 260 -1.70 -11.05 21.42
CA PRO A 260 -0.90 -12.26 21.40
C PRO A 260 0.17 -12.32 20.30
N HIS A 261 0.10 -11.41 19.32
CA HIS A 261 0.89 -11.43 18.09
C HIS A 261 1.85 -10.24 17.96
N ILE A 262 1.93 -9.41 19.00
CA ILE A 262 2.74 -8.19 19.06
C ILE A 262 3.46 -8.18 20.42
N ASP A 263 4.79 -8.12 20.40
CA ASP A 263 5.60 -8.06 21.64
C ASP A 263 5.66 -6.62 22.22
N GLY A 264 5.48 -5.61 21.36
CA GLY A 264 5.44 -4.20 21.74
C GLY A 264 4.04 -3.68 22.07
N GLN A 265 3.84 -2.38 21.85
CA GLN A 265 2.56 -1.72 22.09
C GLN A 265 1.66 -1.76 20.85
N VAL A 266 0.36 -1.96 21.07
CA VAL A 266 -0.67 -1.75 20.04
C VAL A 266 -1.25 -0.33 20.22
N GLU A 267 -0.76 0.62 19.44
CA GLU A 267 -1.27 1.99 19.39
C GLU A 267 -2.52 2.05 18.51
N GLN A 268 -3.68 2.30 19.11
CA GLN A 268 -4.94 2.33 18.39
C GLN A 268 -5.44 3.73 18.07
N HIS A 269 -5.87 3.92 16.82
CA HIS A 269 -6.61 5.07 16.33
C HIS A 269 -7.99 4.64 15.85
N ARG A 270 -9.03 5.41 16.16
CA ARG A 270 -10.38 5.18 15.65
C ARG A 270 -10.66 6.14 14.49
N VAL A 271 -11.25 5.62 13.42
CA VAL A 271 -11.56 6.39 12.22
C VAL A 271 -13.06 6.30 11.96
N ALA A 272 -13.71 7.45 11.84
CA ALA A 272 -15.15 7.58 11.64
C ALA A 272 -15.57 7.19 10.20
N CYS A 273 -15.39 5.91 9.85
CA CYS A 273 -15.71 5.35 8.54
C CYS A 273 -16.10 3.87 8.62
N GLY A 274 -16.62 3.32 7.52
CA GLY A 274 -16.76 1.88 7.33
C GLY A 274 -15.45 1.24 6.84
N HIS A 275 -15.40 -0.10 6.84
CA HIS A 275 -14.24 -0.88 6.41
C HIS A 275 -13.77 -0.54 4.99
N GLU A 276 -14.71 -0.53 4.04
CA GLU A 276 -14.45 -0.22 2.62
C GLU A 276 -14.09 1.25 2.36
N GLU A 277 -14.14 2.09 3.39
CA GLU A 277 -13.89 3.52 3.27
C GLU A 277 -12.51 3.92 3.78
N MET A 278 -11.76 3.01 4.42
CA MET A 278 -10.49 3.30 5.10
C MET A 278 -9.44 3.99 4.22
N THR A 279 -9.48 3.76 2.91
CA THR A 279 -8.56 4.33 1.91
C THR A 279 -9.17 5.49 1.13
N ARG A 280 -10.38 5.95 1.48
CA ARG A 280 -11.01 7.14 0.88
C ARG A 280 -10.36 8.43 1.38
N PRO A 281 -10.51 9.57 0.66
CA PRO A 281 -9.89 10.84 1.04
C PRO A 281 -10.17 11.31 2.48
N GLY A 282 -11.40 11.11 2.99
CA GLY A 282 -11.76 11.50 4.36
C GLY A 282 -10.96 10.75 5.43
N PRO A 283 -11.04 9.41 5.48
CA PRO A 283 -10.23 8.59 6.37
C PRO A 283 -8.72 8.78 6.22
N LEU A 284 -8.20 8.90 4.98
CA LEU A 284 -6.77 9.15 4.75
C LEU A 284 -6.30 10.50 5.29
N ALA A 285 -7.18 11.50 5.42
CA ALA A 285 -6.84 12.77 6.08
C ALA A 285 -6.62 12.63 7.60
N VAL A 286 -7.10 11.55 8.21
CA VAL A 286 -6.83 11.20 9.61
C VAL A 286 -5.62 10.26 9.72
N ILE A 287 -5.55 9.24 8.87
CA ILE A 287 -4.50 8.21 8.87
C ILE A 287 -3.14 8.79 8.45
N GLY A 288 -3.13 9.57 7.37
CA GLY A 288 -1.92 10.08 6.73
C GLY A 288 -1.01 10.89 7.67
N PRO A 289 -1.52 11.87 8.43
CA PRO A 289 -0.71 12.61 9.39
C PRO A 289 -0.05 11.74 10.48
N VAL A 290 -0.72 10.68 10.94
CA VAL A 290 -0.16 9.74 11.92
C VAL A 290 1.01 8.97 11.29
N LEU A 291 0.81 8.42 10.09
CA LEU A 291 1.88 7.72 9.35
C LEU A 291 3.07 8.64 9.05
N ALA A 292 2.81 9.88 8.62
CA ALA A 292 3.85 10.89 8.39
C ALA A 292 4.65 11.19 9.67
N GLY A 293 3.97 11.28 10.82
CA GLY A 293 4.60 11.47 12.12
C GLY A 293 5.49 10.30 12.54
N LYS A 294 5.15 9.06 12.16
CA LYS A 294 5.96 7.87 12.40
C LYS A 294 7.21 7.86 11.51
N LEU A 295 7.05 8.16 10.21
CA LEU A 295 8.16 8.29 9.25
C LEU A 295 9.17 9.39 9.62
N ALA A 296 8.72 10.47 10.28
CA ALA A 296 9.58 11.59 10.66
C ALA A 296 10.41 11.35 11.94
N ARG A 297 10.05 10.36 12.77
CA ARG A 297 10.73 10.08 14.06
C ARG A 297 12.05 9.32 13.89
N GLU A 298 12.39 8.91 12.67
CA GLU A 298 13.67 8.30 12.38
C GLU A 298 14.80 9.33 12.47
N ARG A 299 15.67 9.15 13.47
CA ARG A 299 16.91 9.94 13.60
C ARG A 299 17.80 9.65 12.39
N PRO A 300 18.45 10.66 11.79
CA PRO A 300 19.62 10.37 10.98
C PRO A 300 20.66 9.66 11.85
N ALA A 301 21.28 8.60 11.32
CA ALA A 301 22.40 7.94 11.96
C ALA A 301 23.44 9.00 12.39
N PRO A 302 24.03 8.93 13.60
CA PRO A 302 25.10 9.85 13.95
C PRO A 302 26.27 9.63 12.98
N PRO A 303 26.95 10.68 12.51
CA PRO A 303 28.15 10.51 11.71
C PRO A 303 29.15 9.72 12.56
N GLY A 304 29.61 8.57 12.03
CA GLY A 304 30.49 7.66 12.73
C GLY A 304 31.70 8.39 13.31
N GLY A 305 31.74 8.50 14.64
CA GLY A 305 32.96 8.81 15.35
C GLY A 305 33.84 7.58 15.33
N HIS A 306 34.94 7.64 14.57
CA HIS A 306 36.05 6.71 14.76
C HIS A 306 36.69 7.01 16.13
N PRO A 307 36.79 6.04 17.05
CA PRO A 307 37.79 6.09 18.10
C PRO A 307 39.06 5.47 17.52
N ASP A 308 40.02 6.29 17.10
CA ASP A 308 41.37 5.80 16.82
C ASP A 308 42.17 5.83 18.13
N GLU A 309 41.90 4.83 18.98
CA GLU A 309 42.79 4.44 20.06
C GLU A 309 43.72 3.35 19.54
N HIS A 310 44.92 3.72 19.08
CA HIS A 310 46.08 2.84 19.18
C HIS A 310 47.31 3.60 19.70
N ARG A 311 47.52 3.41 21.00
CA ARG A 311 48.80 3.61 21.69
C ARG A 311 49.72 2.41 21.40
N THR A 312 50.95 2.74 20.96
CA THR A 312 52.25 2.17 21.34
C THR A 312 52.58 0.68 21.08
N HIS A 313 53.64 0.43 20.31
CA HIS A 313 54.92 -0.06 20.88
C HIS A 313 56.13 0.06 19.93
N ASP A 314 57.19 0.65 20.49
CA ASP A 314 58.65 0.47 20.33
C ASP A 314 59.25 -0.27 19.12
N ALA A 315 60.16 0.43 18.40
CA ALA A 315 61.61 0.17 18.39
C ALA A 315 62.36 1.31 17.67
#